data_AF-A0A535IYS1-F1
#
_entry.id   AF-A0A535IYS1-F1
#
_cell.length_a   1.000
_cell.length_b   1.000
_cell.length_c   1.000
_cell.angle_alpha   90.00
_cell.angle_beta   90.00
_cell.angle_gamma   90.00
#
_symmetry.space_group_name_H-M   'P 1'
#
loop_
_entity.id
_entity.type
_entity.pdbx_description
1 polymer ?
#
loop_
_entity_poly.entity_id
_entity_poly.type
_entity_poly.pdbx_seq_one_letter_code
_entity_poly.pdbx_strand_id
1 'polypeptide(L)' 'MTVVVRTRAELRAALTKAPRPVGVVPTMGWLHEGHRSLMRQARADSATTVATIFVNPRQFNEASDYT' A
#
# COMPACT_ATOMS: atom_id res chain seq x y z
N MET A 1 -1.47 -14.91 -3.75
CA MET A 1 -2.86 -14.47 -3.59
C MET A 1 -2.85 -13.16 -2.82
N THR A 2 -3.52 -12.12 -3.31
CA THR A 2 -3.56 -10.80 -2.65
C THR A 2 -4.73 -10.76 -1.68
N VAL A 3 -4.51 -10.25 -0.47
CA VAL A 3 -5.57 -10.02 0.53
C VAL A 3 -5.81 -8.52 0.63
N VAL A 4 -7.08 -8.11 0.64
CA VAL A 4 -7.47 -6.71 0.86
C VAL A 4 -7.87 -6.55 2.32
N VAL A 5 -7.18 -5.68 3.03
CA VAL A 5 -7.47 -5.29 4.41
C VAL A 5 -7.85 -3.81 4.45
N ARG A 6 -8.78 -3.44 5.32
CA ARG A 6 -9.38 -2.10 5.42
C ARG A 6 -9.11 -1.44 6.76
N THR A 7 -8.78 -2.21 7.80
CA THR A 7 -8.52 -1.67 9.13
C THR A 7 -7.09 -1.88 9.59
N ARG A 8 -6.63 -1.04 10.52
CA ARG A 8 -5.33 -1.21 11.20
C ARG A 8 -5.24 -2.56 11.92
N ALA A 9 -6.35 -3.05 12.46
CA ALA A 9 -6.40 -4.35 13.14
C ALA A 9 -6.21 -5.51 12.16
N GLU A 10 -6.89 -5.48 11.02
CA GLU A 10 -6.72 -6.47 9.95
C GLU A 10 -5.30 -6.48 9.38
N LEU A 11 -4.72 -5.30 9.14
CA LEU A 11 -3.33 -5.19 8.67
C LEU A 11 -2.36 -5.80 9.69
N ARG A 12 -2.52 -5.49 10.98
CA ARG A 12 -1.69 -6.10 12.04
C ARG A 12 -1.83 -7.61 12.06
N ALA A 13 -3.06 -8.13 12.00
CA ALA A 13 -3.32 -9.56 12.02
C ALA A 13 -2.70 -10.29 10.81
N ALA A 14 -2.79 -9.70 9.61
CA ALA A 14 -2.18 -10.22 8.40
C ALA A 14 -0.64 -10.24 8.50
N LEU A 15 -0.03 -9.19 9.05
CA LEU A 15 1.41 -9.06 9.18
C LEU A 15 2.05 -9.96 10.25
N THR A 16 1.28 -10.43 11.23
CA THR A 16 1.78 -11.34 12.28
C THR A 16 2.34 -12.64 11.69
N LYS A 17 1.73 -13.16 10.62
CA LYS A 17 2.13 -14.42 9.96
C LYS A 17 2.86 -14.20 8.63
N ALA A 18 3.10 -12.94 8.25
CA ALA A 18 3.68 -12.61 6.95
C ALA A 18 5.20 -12.88 6.94
N PRO A 19 5.73 -13.57 5.91
CA PRO A 19 7.17 -13.73 5.71
C PRO A 19 7.92 -12.38 5.67
N ARG A 20 9.16 -12.37 6.16
CA ARG A 20 10.02 -11.19 6.21
C ARG A 20 11.17 -11.29 5.19
N PRO A 21 11.71 -10.17 4.68
CA PRO A 21 11.32 -8.78 4.99
C PRO A 21 9.98 -8.38 4.35
N VAL A 22 9.39 -7.28 4.84
CA VAL A 22 8.17 -6.67 4.27
C VAL A 22 8.56 -5.41 3.52
N GLY A 23 8.27 -5.38 2.22
CA GLY A 23 8.40 -4.19 1.37
C GLY A 23 7.07 -3.43 1.33
N VAL A 24 7.13 -2.11 1.37
CA VAL A 24 5.94 -1.25 1.39
C VAL A 24 5.95 -0.29 0.20
N VAL A 25 4.84 -0.22 -0.52
CA VAL A 25 4.58 0.73 -1.62
C VAL A 25 3.40 1.62 -1.22
N PRO A 26 3.65 2.80 -0.63
CA PRO A 26 2.57 3.70 -0.26
C PRO A 26 1.97 4.38 -1.51
N THR A 27 0.64 4.36 -1.65
CA THR A 27 -0.06 5.03 -2.75
C THR A 27 -1.35 5.71 -2.27
N MET A 28 -1.88 6.60 -3.11
CA MET A 28 -3.22 7.16 -2.95
C MET A 28 -4.29 6.40 -3.75
N GLY A 29 -3.94 5.32 -4.46
CA GLY A 29 -4.81 4.69 -5.45
C GLY A 29 -4.50 5.18 -6.87
N TRP A 30 -5.52 5.16 -7.75
CA TRP A 30 -5.38 5.46 -9.19
C TRP A 30 -4.15 4.80 -9.81
N LEU A 31 -4.08 3.47 -9.66
CA LEU A 31 -2.89 2.70 -9.98
C LEU A 31 -2.62 2.68 -11.49
N HIS A 32 -1.34 2.74 -11.85
CA HIS A 32 -0.85 2.75 -13.23
C HIS A 32 0.52 2.06 -13.30
N GLU A 33 1.15 2.01 -14.48
CA GLU A 33 2.38 1.23 -14.67
C GLU A 33 3.53 1.67 -13.76
N GLY A 34 3.67 2.96 -13.48
CA GLY A 34 4.62 3.47 -12.48
C GLY A 34 4.42 2.86 -11.07
N HIS A 35 3.19 2.69 -10.60
CA HIS A 35 2.94 1.99 -9.34
C HIS A 35 3.29 0.50 -9.44
N ARG A 36 3.00 -0.12 -10.59
CA ARG A 36 3.27 -1.54 -10.83
C ARG A 36 4.78 -1.82 -10.85
N SER A 37 5.61 -0.93 -11.38
CA SER A 37 7.06 -1.10 -11.34
C SER A 37 7.61 -1.13 -9.91
N LEU A 38 7.12 -0.24 -9.04
CA LEU A 38 7.47 -0.22 -7.63
C LEU A 38 7.02 -1.50 -6.91
N MET A 39 5.81 -2.01 -7.20
CA MET A 39 5.33 -3.27 -6.64
C MET A 39 6.17 -4.48 -7.11
N ARG A 40 6.63 -4.49 -8.36
CA ARG A 40 7.55 -5.53 -8.86
C ARG A 40 8.89 -5.49 -8.14
N GLN A 41 9.46 -4.30 -7.95
CA GLN A 41 10.71 -4.14 -7.20
C GLN A 41 10.55 -4.60 -5.75
N ALA A 42 9.50 -4.14 -5.06
CA ALA A 42 9.23 -4.55 -3.68
C ALA A 42 9.02 -6.07 -3.54
N ARG A 43 8.50 -6.75 -4.58
CA ARG A 43 8.37 -8.21 -4.59
C ARG A 43 9.71 -8.93 -4.83
N ALA A 44 10.65 -8.32 -5.55
CA ALA A 44 11.98 -8.86 -5.73
C ALA A 44 12.81 -8.75 -4.44
N ASP A 45 12.64 -7.65 -3.71
CA ASP A 45 13.46 -7.33 -2.53
C ASP A 45 12.85 -7.82 -1.21
N SER A 46 11.62 -8.35 -1.21
CA SER A 46 10.90 -8.72 0.02
C SER A 46 10.03 -9.95 -0.12
N ALA A 47 9.94 -10.72 0.97
CA ALA A 47 9.12 -11.92 1.03
C ALA A 47 7.62 -11.60 1.11
N THR A 48 7.27 -10.41 1.64
CA THR A 48 5.91 -9.86 1.61
C THR A 48 5.92 -8.46 1.02
N THR A 49 5.00 -8.17 0.11
CA THR A 49 4.77 -6.81 -0.40
C THR A 49 3.43 -6.27 0.11
N VAL A 50 3.44 -5.06 0.67
CA VAL A 50 2.24 -4.33 1.09
C VAL A 50 2.12 -3.08 0.21
N ALA A 51 0.97 -2.91 -0.44
CA ALA A 51 0.61 -1.65 -1.09
C ALA A 51 -0.50 -0.97 -0.27
N THR A 52 -0.36 0.32 0.02
CA THR A 52 -1.44 1.10 0.64
C THR A 52 -2.21 1.85 -0.42
N ILE A 53 -3.52 2.00 -0.23
CA ILE A 53 -4.37 2.92 -0.99
C ILE A 53 -5.02 3.82 0.05
N PHE A 54 -4.52 5.04 0.18
CA PHE A 54 -5.03 6.04 1.11
C PHE A 54 -4.87 7.44 0.52
N VAL A 55 -5.99 8.00 0.06
CA VAL A 55 -6.06 9.43 -0.29
C VAL A 55 -6.05 10.19 1.03
N ASN A 56 -4.89 10.73 1.42
CA ASN A 56 -4.72 11.41 2.69
C ASN A 56 -5.24 12.86 2.58
N PRO A 57 -6.36 13.22 3.25
CA PRO A 57 -6.93 14.57 3.11
C PRO A 57 -5.97 15.68 3.56
N ARG A 58 -5.03 15.36 4.46
CA ARG A 58 -4.07 16.34 5.00
C ARG A 58 -2.99 16.78 4.01
N GLN A 59 -2.89 16.13 2.84
CA GLN A 59 -1.86 16.44 1.85
C GLN A 59 -2.36 17.34 0.71
N PHE A 60 -3.65 17.72 0.73
CA PHE A 60 -4.24 18.62 -0.24
C PHE A 60 -4.26 20.04 0.34
N ASN A 61 -3.83 21.02 -0.47
CA ASN A 61 -3.79 22.43 -0.07
C ASN A 61 -5.18 23.06 -0.15
N GLU A 62 -5.95 22.68 -1.17
CA GLU A 62 -7.32 23.14 -1.39
C GLU A 62 -8.30 21.99 -1.18
N ALA A 63 -9.43 22.27 -0.51
CA ALA A 63 -10.45 21.25 -0.28
C ALA A 63 -11.03 20.70 -1.59
N SER A 64 -11.12 21.55 -2.63
CA SER A 64 -11.61 21.18 -3.96
C SER A 64 -10.73 20.17 -4.69
N ASP A 65 -9.47 20.00 -4.28
CA ASP A 65 -8.60 18.99 -4.88
C ASP A 65 -8.87 17.58 -4.31
N TYR A 66 -9.53 17.50 -3.14
CA TYR A 66 -9.86 16.25 -2.46
C TYR A 66 -11.32 15.78 -2.72
N THR A 67 -12.26 16.72 -2.84
CA THR A 67 -13.71 16.45 -2.99
C THR A 67 -14.21 16.77 -4.39
#